data_AF-A0A397U8V6-F1
#
_entry.id   AF-A0A397U8V6-F1
#
_cell.length_a   1.000
_cell.length_b   1.000
_cell.length_c   1.000
_cell.angle_alpha   90.00
_cell.angle_beta   90.00
_cell.angle_gamma   90.00
#
_symmetry.space_group_name_H-M   'P 1'
#
loop_
_entity.id
_entity.type
_entity.pdbx_description
1 polymer ?
#
loop_
_entity_poly.entity_id
_entity_poly.type
_entity_poly.pdbx_seq_one_letter_code
_entity_poly.pdbx_strand_id
1 'polypeptide(L)'
;MQHISNIVMYLSVMYTLSYTIIILASSQIIDQRPKGLFLANVADKVGHASQIENQIIVQYLKDLAENTYQTGKKVEKLFSIGAYLINRIGNEITSIKETLTLNMILSRRNAIYLSNRINKLLFQITEFRDQFKAIHVAIDDEEKIWNGTQYGINSFTDVEKYFELIKPTGHKIYKWVNIVNSLAVFKRGCLITFEAYREIESTLKVADQVRVELIHSKEIIRGLNKKKIISQADLMNLESVEVLAEIVSASWAEKDKSKIIIN
;
A
#
# COMPACT_ATOMS: atom_id res chain seq x y z
N MET A 1 5.21 31.90 -0.43
CA MET A 1 3.93 31.75 -1.15
C MET A 1 3.99 30.53 -2.05
N GLN A 2 4.91 30.43 -3.03
CA GLN A 2 5.09 29.24 -3.89
C GLN A 2 5.18 27.86 -3.18
N HIS A 3 5.65 27.80 -1.93
CA HIS A 3 5.79 26.55 -1.18
C HIS A 3 4.50 26.00 -0.55
N ILE A 4 3.52 26.84 -0.20
CA ILE A 4 2.20 26.37 0.27
C ILE A 4 1.43 25.76 -0.91
N SER A 5 1.49 26.43 -2.06
CA SER A 5 1.08 25.91 -3.36
C SER A 5 1.66 24.52 -3.70
N ASN A 6 2.96 24.30 -3.42
CA ASN A 6 3.61 23.00 -3.64
C ASN A 6 3.09 21.92 -2.67
N ILE A 7 2.95 22.24 -1.39
CA ILE A 7 2.39 21.31 -0.38
C ILE A 7 1.01 20.80 -0.82
N VAL A 8 0.16 21.71 -1.31
CA VAL A 8 -1.15 21.37 -1.84
C VAL A 8 -1.05 20.45 -3.06
N MET A 9 -0.24 20.82 -4.06
CA MET A 9 -0.08 20.01 -5.27
C MET A 9 0.44 18.59 -4.97
N TYR A 10 1.35 18.43 -4.01
CA TYR A 10 1.84 17.10 -3.65
C TYR A 10 0.82 16.31 -2.83
N LEU A 11 0.00 16.97 -2.00
CA LEU A 11 -1.12 16.33 -1.30
C LEU A 11 -2.19 15.83 -2.27
N SER A 12 -2.56 16.61 -3.28
CA SER A 12 -3.53 16.17 -4.32
C SER A 12 -3.02 14.96 -5.11
N VAL A 13 -1.72 14.91 -5.41
CA VAL A 13 -1.08 13.76 -6.05
C VAL A 13 -1.06 12.54 -5.12
N MET A 14 -0.74 12.72 -3.83
CA MET A 14 -0.79 11.64 -2.83
C MET A 14 -2.20 11.03 -2.73
N TYR A 15 -3.22 11.88 -2.74
CA TYR A 15 -4.62 11.45 -2.71
C TYR A 15 -5.02 10.67 -3.97
N THR A 16 -4.64 11.15 -5.15
CA THR A 16 -4.96 10.50 -6.44
C THR A 16 -4.27 9.13 -6.59
N LEU A 17 -3.03 8.98 -6.12
CA LEU A 17 -2.27 7.73 -6.24
C LEU A 17 -2.71 6.65 -5.25
N SER A 18 -3.31 7.04 -4.12
CA SER A 18 -3.73 6.12 -3.06
C SER A 18 -4.95 5.25 -3.44
N TYR A 19 -5.55 5.46 -4.62
CA TYR A 19 -6.88 4.95 -4.99
C TYR A 19 -6.88 3.68 -5.87
N THR A 20 -5.89 3.42 -6.74
CA THR A 20 -6.23 2.72 -8.00
C THR A 20 -6.01 1.19 -8.05
N ILE A 21 -5.04 0.57 -7.35
CA ILE A 21 -4.80 -0.91 -7.41
C ILE A 21 -4.80 -1.57 -6.02
N ILE A 22 -4.42 -0.87 -4.94
CA ILE A 22 -4.44 -1.41 -3.57
C ILE A 22 -5.83 -1.96 -3.20
N ILE A 23 -6.88 -1.26 -3.64
CA ILE A 23 -8.29 -1.49 -3.32
C ILE A 23 -8.91 -2.74 -3.97
N LEU A 24 -8.38 -3.24 -5.08
CA LEU A 24 -8.92 -4.41 -5.80
C LEU A 24 -8.18 -5.71 -5.46
N ALA A 25 -6.95 -5.61 -4.96
CA ALA A 25 -6.07 -6.75 -4.80
C ALA A 25 -6.20 -7.50 -3.46
N SER A 26 -6.58 -6.84 -2.35
CA SER A 26 -6.37 -7.42 -1.00
C SER A 26 -7.15 -8.72 -0.72
N SER A 27 -8.46 -8.76 -1.00
CA SER A 27 -9.27 -9.96 -0.77
C SER A 27 -8.86 -11.08 -1.72
N GLN A 28 -8.59 -10.72 -2.98
CA GLN A 28 -8.08 -11.66 -3.97
C GLN A 28 -6.72 -12.24 -3.58
N ILE A 29 -5.84 -11.48 -2.92
CA ILE A 29 -4.55 -11.93 -2.39
C ILE A 29 -4.74 -12.84 -1.16
N ILE A 30 -5.62 -12.46 -0.23
CA ILE A 30 -5.90 -13.24 0.99
C ILE A 30 -6.47 -14.63 0.66
N ASP A 31 -7.38 -14.69 -0.32
CA ASP A 31 -8.05 -15.92 -0.75
C ASP A 31 -7.11 -16.92 -1.45
N GLN A 32 -5.85 -16.56 -1.66
CA GLN A 32 -4.83 -17.44 -2.24
C GLN A 32 -4.25 -18.43 -1.25
N ARG A 33 -4.29 -18.13 0.05
CA ARG A 33 -3.70 -18.98 1.09
C ARG A 33 -4.21 -20.42 1.03
N PRO A 34 -5.54 -20.68 0.95
CA PRO A 34 -6.04 -22.05 0.86
C PRO A 34 -5.58 -22.77 -0.41
N LYS A 35 -5.38 -22.05 -1.53
CA LYS A 35 -4.88 -22.62 -2.79
C LYS A 35 -3.43 -23.02 -2.70
N GLY A 36 -2.57 -22.16 -2.18
CA GLY A 36 -1.16 -22.48 -1.95
C GLY A 36 -0.99 -23.65 -0.97
N LEU A 37 -1.75 -23.67 0.14
CA LEU A 37 -1.74 -24.78 1.10
C LEU A 37 -2.30 -26.08 0.52
N PHE A 38 -3.33 -26.00 -0.32
CA PHE A 38 -3.84 -27.17 -1.05
C PHE A 38 -2.76 -27.76 -1.95
N LEU A 39 -2.04 -26.93 -2.72
CA LEU A 39 -0.95 -27.38 -3.57
C LEU A 39 0.19 -28.01 -2.76
N ALA A 40 0.58 -27.39 -1.64
CA ALA A 40 1.57 -27.96 -0.73
C ALA A 40 1.14 -29.35 -0.22
N ASN A 41 -0.14 -29.52 0.14
CA ASN A 41 -0.67 -30.81 0.58
C ASN A 41 -0.69 -31.86 -0.54
N VAL A 42 -0.93 -31.46 -1.79
CA VAL A 42 -0.87 -32.38 -2.93
C VAL A 42 0.58 -32.83 -3.15
N ALA A 43 1.55 -31.90 -3.15
CA ALA A 43 2.96 -32.23 -3.28
C ALA A 43 3.42 -33.20 -2.17
N ASP A 44 3.06 -32.91 -0.93
CA ASP A 44 3.41 -33.74 0.23
C ASP A 44 2.85 -35.17 0.12
N LYS A 45 1.60 -35.33 -0.35
CA LYS A 45 0.92 -36.63 -0.43
C LYS A 45 1.27 -37.45 -1.68
N VAL A 46 1.58 -36.78 -2.78
CA VAL A 46 1.80 -37.44 -4.08
C VAL A 46 3.28 -37.64 -4.34
N GLY A 47 4.13 -36.73 -3.89
CA GLY A 47 5.57 -36.86 -4.03
C GLY A 47 6.10 -38.00 -3.15
N HIS A 48 7.15 -38.67 -3.63
CA HIS A 48 7.80 -39.70 -2.83
C HIS A 48 8.46 -39.04 -1.62
N ALA A 49 8.02 -39.42 -0.41
CA ALA A 49 8.42 -38.81 0.87
C ALA A 49 9.95 -38.80 1.14
N SER A 50 10.73 -39.53 0.34
CA SER A 50 12.20 -39.61 0.41
C SER A 50 12.96 -38.67 -0.54
N GLN A 51 12.27 -37.87 -1.36
CA GLN A 51 12.91 -36.95 -2.30
C GLN A 51 13.04 -35.55 -1.69
N ILE A 52 14.28 -35.08 -1.53
CA ILE A 52 14.62 -33.73 -1.04
C ILE A 52 13.87 -32.65 -1.83
N GLU A 53 13.71 -32.84 -3.15
CA GLU A 53 12.97 -31.95 -4.04
C GLU A 53 11.49 -31.77 -3.64
N ASN A 54 10.83 -32.82 -3.13
CA ASN A 54 9.45 -32.72 -2.65
C ASN A 54 9.35 -31.80 -1.42
N GLN A 55 10.21 -32.02 -0.42
CA GLN A 55 10.22 -31.22 0.81
C GLN A 55 10.49 -29.74 0.50
N ILE A 56 11.38 -29.47 -0.45
CA ILE A 56 11.67 -28.11 -0.95
C ILE A 56 10.42 -27.46 -1.56
N ILE A 57 9.72 -28.14 -2.47
CA ILE A 57 8.51 -27.62 -3.12
C ILE A 57 7.38 -27.40 -2.11
N VAL A 58 7.18 -28.33 -1.17
CA VAL A 58 6.18 -28.21 -0.11
C VAL A 58 6.46 -26.99 0.77
N GLN A 59 7.72 -26.82 1.19
CA GLN A 59 8.09 -25.70 2.05
C GLN A 59 7.99 -24.36 1.31
N TYR A 60 8.46 -24.29 0.06
CA TYR A 60 8.29 -23.12 -0.81
C TYR A 60 6.82 -22.70 -0.92
N LEU A 61 5.92 -23.64 -1.21
CA LEU A 61 4.49 -23.35 -1.37
C LEU A 61 3.84 -22.88 -0.06
N LYS A 62 4.22 -23.48 1.07
CA LYS A 62 3.73 -23.06 2.40
C LYS A 62 4.16 -21.64 2.73
N ASP A 63 5.44 -21.34 2.55
CA ASP A 63 6.01 -20.03 2.89
C ASP A 63 5.51 -18.95 1.94
N LEU A 64 5.37 -19.24 0.64
CA LEU A 64 4.78 -18.32 -0.32
C LEU A 64 3.30 -18.06 0.02
N ALA A 65 2.52 -19.11 0.30
CA ALA A 65 1.11 -18.95 0.66
C ALA A 65 0.90 -18.14 1.94
N GLU A 66 1.73 -18.37 2.95
CA GLU A 66 1.65 -17.62 4.21
C GLU A 66 2.10 -16.16 4.02
N ASN A 67 3.18 -15.90 3.28
CA ASN A 67 3.62 -14.53 3.04
C ASN A 67 2.65 -13.73 2.19
N THR A 68 2.14 -14.30 1.09
CA THR A 68 1.07 -13.69 0.28
C THR A 68 -0.14 -13.33 1.16
N TYR A 69 -0.55 -14.22 2.06
CA TYR A 69 -1.63 -13.94 3.01
C TYR A 69 -1.33 -12.79 3.98
N GLN A 70 -0.13 -12.76 4.56
CA GLN A 70 0.28 -11.70 5.48
C GLN A 70 0.40 -10.34 4.77
N THR A 71 0.94 -10.32 3.54
CA THR A 71 0.94 -9.14 2.67
C THR A 71 -0.48 -8.65 2.42
N GLY A 72 -1.38 -9.53 1.99
CA GLY A 72 -2.79 -9.21 1.77
C GLY A 72 -3.47 -8.60 3.00
N LYS A 73 -3.20 -9.12 4.20
CA LYS A 73 -3.71 -8.54 5.46
C LYS A 73 -3.14 -7.16 5.79
N LYS A 74 -1.85 -6.93 5.53
CA LYS A 74 -1.24 -5.60 5.71
C LYS A 74 -1.85 -4.58 4.75
N VAL A 75 -2.06 -4.98 3.49
CA VAL A 75 -2.78 -4.18 2.49
C VAL A 75 -4.20 -3.89 2.94
N GLU A 76 -4.93 -4.89 3.45
CA GLU A 76 -6.30 -4.70 3.92
C GLU A 76 -6.41 -3.75 5.12
N LYS A 77 -5.50 -3.88 6.09
CA LYS A 77 -5.43 -2.97 7.25
C LYS A 77 -5.17 -1.53 6.84
N LEU A 78 -4.53 -1.30 5.68
CA LEU A 78 -4.30 0.03 5.16
C LEU A 78 -5.61 0.77 4.90
N PHE A 79 -6.70 0.11 4.48
CA PHE A 79 -7.95 0.80 4.14
C PHE A 79 -8.55 1.54 5.34
N SER A 80 -8.69 0.85 6.47
CA SER A 80 -9.29 1.46 7.67
C SER A 80 -8.40 2.55 8.26
N ILE A 81 -7.08 2.32 8.30
CA ILE A 81 -6.12 3.28 8.86
C ILE A 81 -5.91 4.46 7.92
N GLY A 82 -5.72 4.22 6.62
CA GLY A 82 -5.44 5.27 5.67
C GLY A 82 -6.62 6.21 5.47
N ALA A 83 -7.88 5.73 5.52
CA ALA A 83 -9.05 6.62 5.49
C ALA A 83 -9.02 7.61 6.66
N TYR A 84 -8.71 7.11 7.85
CA TYR A 84 -8.55 7.92 9.05
C TYR A 84 -7.38 8.91 8.95
N LEU A 85 -6.22 8.46 8.44
CA LEU A 85 -5.04 9.33 8.26
C LEU A 85 -5.28 10.42 7.22
N ILE A 86 -5.93 10.09 6.11
CA ILE A 86 -6.36 11.01 5.06
C ILE A 86 -7.31 12.07 5.65
N ASN A 87 -8.32 11.65 6.39
CA ASN A 87 -9.26 12.56 7.06
C ASN A 87 -8.53 13.49 8.05
N ARG A 88 -7.58 12.95 8.83
CA ARG A 88 -6.73 13.74 9.74
C ARG A 88 -5.89 14.80 9.02
N ILE A 89 -5.35 14.47 7.86
CA ILE A 89 -4.61 15.42 7.01
C ILE A 89 -5.58 16.48 6.47
N GLY A 90 -6.73 16.06 5.93
CA GLY A 90 -7.79 16.97 5.44
C GLY A 90 -8.25 17.98 6.49
N ASN A 91 -8.62 17.53 7.69
CA ASN A 91 -9.03 18.40 8.79
C ASN A 91 -7.95 19.42 9.20
N GLU A 92 -6.69 19.02 9.13
CA GLU A 92 -5.58 19.92 9.45
C GLU A 92 -5.41 21.00 8.37
N ILE A 93 -5.63 20.64 7.11
CA ILE A 93 -5.64 21.57 5.97
C ILE A 93 -6.81 22.56 6.08
N THR A 94 -8.02 22.07 6.35
CA THR A 94 -9.20 22.91 6.60
C THR A 94 -8.94 23.88 7.76
N SER A 95 -8.38 23.39 8.86
CA SER A 95 -8.01 24.23 10.01
C SER A 95 -7.02 25.34 9.64
N ILE A 96 -6.06 25.06 8.77
CA ILE A 96 -5.10 26.06 8.26
C ILE A 96 -5.84 27.08 7.39
N LYS A 97 -6.66 26.62 6.44
CA LYS A 97 -7.43 27.45 5.51
C LYS A 97 -8.38 28.41 6.24
N GLU A 98 -9.18 27.91 7.19
CA GLU A 98 -10.15 28.72 7.95
C GLU A 98 -9.47 29.79 8.82
N THR A 99 -8.24 29.54 9.27
CA THR A 99 -7.50 30.48 10.12
C THR A 99 -6.69 31.50 9.32
N LEU A 100 -6.24 31.14 8.10
CA LEU A 100 -5.43 32.01 7.26
C LEU A 100 -6.31 32.87 6.34
N THR A 101 -6.23 34.19 6.48
CA THR A 101 -6.90 35.14 5.58
C THR A 101 -5.92 35.78 4.61
N LEU A 102 -6.43 36.24 3.46
CA LEU A 102 -5.67 36.90 2.38
C LEU A 102 -4.77 38.04 2.82
N ASN A 103 -5.08 38.70 3.94
CA ASN A 103 -4.38 39.89 4.39
C ASN A 103 -3.55 39.64 5.65
N MET A 104 -3.39 38.38 6.06
CA MET A 104 -2.61 38.04 7.23
C MET A 104 -1.12 38.34 6.98
N ILE A 105 -0.52 39.12 7.88
CA ILE A 105 0.92 39.41 7.91
C ILE A 105 1.58 38.44 8.88
N LEU A 106 2.79 37.97 8.54
CA LEU A 106 3.56 37.06 9.37
C LEU A 106 3.99 37.78 10.67
N SER A 107 3.16 37.63 11.70
CA SER A 107 3.46 38.00 13.07
C SER A 107 4.12 36.82 13.79
N ARG A 108 4.80 37.07 14.91
CA ARG A 108 5.35 36.01 15.75
C ARG A 108 4.30 34.98 16.16
N ARG A 109 3.08 35.42 16.47
CA ARG A 109 1.94 34.55 16.83
C ARG A 109 1.52 33.67 15.66
N ASN A 110 1.39 34.23 14.46
CA ASN A 110 0.96 33.48 13.27
C ASN A 110 2.05 32.52 12.79
N ALA A 111 3.33 32.88 12.93
CA ALA A 111 4.45 31.99 12.62
C ALA A 111 4.50 30.78 13.56
N ILE A 112 4.27 30.98 14.86
CA ILE A 112 4.18 29.89 15.85
C ILE A 112 2.99 28.98 15.51
N TYR A 113 1.82 29.56 15.23
CA TYR A 113 0.63 28.81 14.82
C TYR A 113 0.90 27.92 13.60
N LEU A 114 1.44 28.49 12.52
CA LEU A 114 1.70 27.76 11.28
C LEU A 114 2.78 26.69 11.44
N SER A 115 3.85 27.00 12.16
CA SER A 115 4.89 26.02 12.50
C SER A 115 4.29 24.81 13.22
N ASN A 116 3.37 25.03 14.16
CA ASN A 116 2.69 23.95 14.87
C ASN A 116 1.80 23.12 13.94
N ARG A 117 1.02 23.74 13.05
CA ARG A 117 0.17 23.00 12.10
C ARG A 117 1.01 22.21 11.08
N ILE A 118 2.09 22.79 10.56
CA ILE A 118 3.02 22.11 9.65
C ILE A 118 3.69 20.91 10.34
N ASN A 119 4.08 21.04 11.62
CA ASN A 119 4.62 19.89 12.36
C ASN A 119 3.58 18.77 12.50
N LYS A 120 2.30 19.12 12.69
CA LYS A 120 1.21 18.15 12.78
C LYS A 120 0.98 17.45 11.43
N LEU A 121 0.96 18.18 10.32
CA LEU A 121 0.92 17.61 8.97
C LEU A 121 2.12 16.70 8.70
N LEU A 122 3.33 17.14 9.04
CA LEU A 122 4.55 16.36 8.86
C LEU A 122 4.47 15.03 9.62
N PHE A 123 3.96 15.05 10.85
CA PHE A 123 3.72 13.85 11.64
C PHE A 123 2.70 12.92 10.97
N GLN A 124 1.56 13.44 10.55
CA GLN A 124 0.50 12.65 9.91
C GLN A 124 0.96 12.00 8.59
N ILE A 125 1.71 12.74 7.77
CA ILE A 125 2.25 12.22 6.50
C ILE A 125 3.38 11.21 6.74
N THR A 126 4.18 11.42 7.79
CA THR A 126 5.17 10.43 8.23
C THR A 126 4.49 9.12 8.62
N GLU A 127 3.44 9.20 9.44
CA GLU A 127 2.64 8.06 9.87
C GLU A 127 2.02 7.33 8.66
N PHE A 128 1.45 8.08 7.71
CA PHE A 128 0.91 7.53 6.46
C PHE A 128 1.97 6.79 5.64
N ARG A 129 3.11 7.45 5.36
CA ARG A 129 4.22 6.87 4.60
C ARG A 129 4.77 5.60 5.24
N ASP A 130 4.91 5.59 6.57
CA ASP A 130 5.47 4.43 7.27
C ASP A 130 4.54 3.20 7.18
N GLN A 131 3.22 3.38 7.06
CA GLN A 131 2.30 2.26 6.76
C GLN A 131 2.57 1.66 5.37
N PHE A 132 2.71 2.50 4.34
CA PHE A 132 3.03 2.03 2.98
C PHE A 132 4.41 1.35 2.93
N LYS A 133 5.38 1.85 3.69
CA LYS A 133 6.71 1.26 3.76
C LYS A 133 6.67 -0.15 4.36
N ALA A 134 5.83 -0.38 5.38
CA ALA A 134 5.66 -1.70 5.97
C ALA A 134 5.05 -2.73 5.01
N ILE A 135 4.22 -2.28 4.06
CA ILE A 135 3.66 -3.12 3.00
C ILE A 135 4.72 -3.37 1.93
N HIS A 136 5.45 -2.34 1.50
CA HIS A 136 6.55 -2.47 0.53
C HIS A 136 7.56 -3.54 0.97
N VAL A 137 8.00 -3.50 2.24
CA VAL A 137 8.90 -4.51 2.81
C VAL A 137 8.28 -5.91 2.79
N ALA A 138 6.97 -6.03 3.02
CA ALA A 138 6.29 -7.33 2.96
C ALA A 138 6.28 -7.89 1.54
N ILE A 139 6.07 -7.04 0.54
CA ILE A 139 6.11 -7.44 -0.88
C ILE A 139 7.54 -7.81 -1.29
N ASP A 140 8.57 -7.05 -0.86
CA ASP A 140 9.97 -7.39 -1.11
C ASP A 140 10.33 -8.77 -0.53
N ASP A 141 9.82 -9.11 0.66
CA ASP A 141 10.03 -10.41 1.29
C ASP A 141 9.28 -11.54 0.55
N GLU A 142 8.06 -11.27 0.08
CA GLU A 142 7.30 -12.18 -0.77
C GLU A 142 7.98 -12.42 -2.13
N GLU A 143 8.58 -11.40 -2.73
CA GLU A 143 9.31 -11.51 -4.00
C GLU A 143 10.57 -12.39 -3.86
N LYS A 144 11.30 -12.26 -2.74
CA LYS A 144 12.44 -13.16 -2.44
C LYS A 144 12.01 -14.62 -2.38
N ILE A 145 10.86 -14.88 -1.75
CA ILE A 145 10.28 -16.22 -1.67
C ILE A 145 9.86 -16.66 -3.07
N TRP A 146 9.13 -15.83 -3.80
CA TRP A 146 8.65 -16.10 -5.15
C TRP A 146 9.78 -16.50 -6.10
N ASN A 147 10.91 -15.79 -6.05
CA ASN A 147 12.10 -16.09 -6.85
C ASN A 147 12.75 -17.43 -6.51
N GLY A 148 12.47 -18.00 -5.33
CA GLY A 148 12.86 -19.36 -4.97
C GLY A 148 14.34 -19.55 -4.62
N THR A 149 15.13 -18.47 -4.63
CA THR A 149 16.60 -18.54 -4.44
C THR A 149 16.98 -19.20 -3.11
N GLN A 150 16.25 -18.91 -2.03
CA GLN A 150 16.50 -19.50 -0.71
C GLN A 150 16.15 -21.00 -0.62
N TYR A 151 15.37 -21.50 -1.58
CA TYR A 151 14.98 -22.92 -1.69
C TYR A 151 15.78 -23.67 -2.75
N GLY A 152 16.68 -22.99 -3.47
CA GLY A 152 17.42 -23.58 -4.59
C GLY A 152 16.54 -23.94 -5.80
N ILE A 153 15.38 -23.29 -5.95
CA ILE A 153 14.48 -23.49 -7.10
C ILE A 153 14.37 -22.21 -7.94
N ASN A 154 14.11 -22.37 -9.22
CA ASN A 154 13.91 -21.28 -10.17
C ASN A 154 12.45 -20.84 -10.19
N SER A 155 12.03 -20.16 -9.11
CA SER A 155 10.69 -19.60 -8.93
C SER A 155 9.53 -20.61 -9.07
N PHE A 156 8.33 -20.10 -9.31
CA PHE A 156 7.12 -20.89 -9.56
C PHE A 156 7.21 -21.81 -10.80
N THR A 157 8.18 -21.57 -11.69
CA THR A 157 8.41 -22.42 -12.87
C THR A 157 8.77 -23.86 -12.47
N ASP A 158 9.56 -24.04 -11.42
CA ASP A 158 9.95 -25.38 -10.96
C ASP A 158 8.80 -26.08 -10.22
N VAL A 159 7.90 -25.32 -9.60
CA VAL A 159 6.62 -25.85 -9.09
C VAL A 159 5.77 -26.40 -10.25
N GLU A 160 5.63 -25.65 -11.34
CA GLU A 160 4.86 -26.11 -12.51
C GLU A 160 5.45 -27.40 -13.11
N LYS A 161 6.78 -27.47 -13.24
CA LYS A 161 7.47 -28.69 -13.69
C LYS A 161 7.26 -29.87 -12.73
N TYR A 162 7.36 -29.62 -11.42
CA TYR A 162 7.13 -30.63 -10.40
C TYR A 162 5.72 -31.23 -10.53
N PHE A 163 4.70 -30.39 -10.68
CA PHE A 163 3.33 -30.88 -10.85
C PHE A 163 3.15 -31.68 -12.15
N GLU A 164 3.76 -31.29 -13.26
CA GLU A 164 3.74 -32.12 -14.47
C GLU A 164 4.46 -33.48 -14.28
N LEU A 165 5.54 -33.53 -13.49
CA LEU A 165 6.23 -34.78 -13.15
C LEU A 165 5.35 -35.72 -12.32
N ILE A 166 4.66 -35.19 -11.31
CA ILE A 166 3.81 -36.01 -10.42
C ILE A 166 2.41 -36.28 -10.97
N LYS A 167 2.05 -35.71 -12.12
CA LYS A 167 0.74 -35.86 -12.77
C LYS A 167 0.26 -37.31 -12.95
N PRO A 168 1.10 -38.29 -13.39
CA PRO A 168 0.65 -39.67 -13.56
C PRO A 168 0.17 -40.33 -12.26
N THR A 169 0.79 -39.96 -11.14
CA THR A 169 0.47 -40.44 -9.80
C THR A 169 -0.63 -39.59 -9.15
N GLY A 170 -0.59 -38.27 -9.34
CA GLY A 170 -1.53 -37.31 -8.77
C GLY A 170 -2.96 -37.46 -9.27
N HIS A 171 -3.16 -37.85 -10.54
CA HIS A 171 -4.46 -38.15 -11.13
C HIS A 171 -5.24 -39.24 -10.36
N LYS A 172 -4.53 -40.18 -9.72
CA LYS A 172 -5.15 -41.29 -8.98
C LYS A 172 -5.75 -40.86 -7.64
N ILE A 173 -5.29 -39.74 -7.09
CA ILE A 173 -5.64 -39.27 -5.74
C ILE A 173 -6.48 -37.99 -5.81
N TYR A 174 -6.24 -37.15 -6.81
CA TYR A 174 -6.88 -35.85 -6.97
C TYR A 174 -7.41 -35.63 -8.39
N LYS A 175 -8.51 -34.88 -8.52
CA LYS A 175 -8.98 -34.39 -9.82
C LYS A 175 -7.94 -33.41 -10.37
N TRP A 176 -7.25 -33.79 -11.45
CA TRP A 176 -6.15 -32.99 -12.02
C TRP A 176 -6.57 -31.57 -12.41
N VAL A 177 -7.79 -31.40 -12.91
CA VAL A 177 -8.40 -30.09 -13.18
C VAL A 177 -8.35 -29.16 -11.95
N ASN A 178 -8.57 -29.69 -10.74
CA ASN A 178 -8.53 -28.87 -9.52
C ASN A 178 -7.12 -28.42 -9.18
N ILE A 179 -6.10 -29.23 -9.49
CA ILE A 179 -4.68 -28.90 -9.28
C ILE A 179 -4.26 -27.81 -10.27
N VAL A 180 -4.53 -28.01 -11.56
CA VAL A 180 -4.21 -27.03 -12.62
C VAL A 180 -4.89 -25.68 -12.33
N ASN A 181 -6.18 -25.70 -11.98
CA ASN A 181 -6.90 -24.48 -11.63
C ASN A 181 -6.30 -23.82 -10.39
N SER A 182 -5.91 -24.59 -9.37
CA SER A 182 -5.31 -24.03 -8.15
C SER A 182 -3.92 -23.44 -8.42
N LEU A 183 -3.10 -24.06 -9.27
CA LEU A 183 -1.81 -23.52 -9.71
C LEU A 183 -1.97 -22.18 -10.42
N ALA A 184 -2.85 -22.13 -11.43
CA ALA A 184 -3.08 -20.92 -12.21
C ALA A 184 -3.62 -19.77 -11.35
N VAL A 185 -4.59 -20.06 -10.47
CA VAL A 185 -5.17 -19.06 -9.57
C VAL A 185 -4.15 -18.57 -8.55
N PHE A 186 -3.41 -19.48 -7.92
CA PHE A 186 -2.39 -19.13 -6.92
C PHE A 186 -1.28 -18.26 -7.53
N LYS A 187 -0.72 -18.68 -8.67
CA LYS A 187 0.27 -17.91 -9.45
C LYS A 187 -0.23 -16.51 -9.78
N ARG A 188 -1.45 -16.39 -10.31
CA ARG A 188 -2.05 -15.09 -10.64
C ARG A 188 -2.20 -14.21 -9.41
N GLY A 189 -2.60 -14.78 -8.28
CA GLY A 189 -2.74 -14.05 -7.03
C GLY A 189 -1.42 -13.44 -6.54
N CYS A 190 -0.32 -14.21 -6.55
CA CYS A 190 1.01 -13.68 -6.22
C CYS A 190 1.44 -12.56 -7.18
N LEU A 191 1.18 -12.71 -8.49
CA LEU A 191 1.52 -11.68 -9.49
C LEU A 191 0.75 -10.38 -9.26
N ILE A 192 -0.53 -10.44 -8.87
CA ILE A 192 -1.33 -9.26 -8.50
C ILE A 192 -0.69 -8.52 -7.31
N THR A 193 -0.12 -9.25 -6.34
CA THR A 193 0.64 -8.63 -5.24
C THR A 193 1.81 -7.79 -5.76
N PHE A 194 2.55 -8.28 -6.75
CA PHE A 194 3.67 -7.55 -7.35
C PHE A 194 3.21 -6.41 -8.27
N GLU A 195 2.02 -6.49 -8.86
CA GLU A 195 1.45 -5.35 -9.59
C GLU A 195 1.12 -4.20 -8.64
N ALA A 196 0.61 -4.48 -7.44
CA ALA A 196 0.35 -3.50 -6.39
C ALA A 196 1.64 -2.80 -5.89
N TYR A 197 2.81 -3.45 -6.04
CA TYR A 197 4.10 -2.89 -5.65
C TYR A 197 4.38 -1.52 -6.28
N ARG A 198 4.15 -1.38 -7.58
CA ARG A 198 4.45 -0.14 -8.32
C ARG A 198 3.66 1.05 -7.81
N GLU A 199 2.42 0.83 -7.39
CA GLU A 199 1.61 1.89 -6.80
C GLU A 199 2.05 2.26 -5.39
N ILE A 200 2.41 1.26 -4.58
CA ILE A 200 2.93 1.48 -3.23
C ILE A 200 4.23 2.28 -3.31
N GLU A 201 5.13 1.90 -4.23
CA GLU A 201 6.37 2.62 -4.47
C GLU A 201 6.12 4.07 -4.94
N SER A 202 5.18 4.26 -5.87
CA SER A 202 4.78 5.60 -6.33
C SER A 202 4.23 6.45 -5.19
N THR A 203 3.34 5.88 -4.37
CA THR A 203 2.77 6.57 -3.19
C THR A 203 3.85 6.95 -2.18
N LEU A 204 4.81 6.06 -1.92
CA LEU A 204 5.96 6.34 -1.06
C LEU A 204 6.80 7.51 -1.56
N LYS A 205 7.12 7.53 -2.86
CA LYS A 205 7.88 8.62 -3.49
C LYS A 205 7.19 9.97 -3.30
N VAL A 206 5.88 10.03 -3.50
CA VAL A 206 5.12 11.27 -3.32
C VAL A 206 5.04 11.65 -1.85
N ALA A 207 4.80 10.71 -0.94
CA ALA A 207 4.79 11.00 0.49
C ALA A 207 6.14 11.55 0.98
N ASP A 208 7.26 11.01 0.49
CA ASP A 208 8.59 11.52 0.80
C ASP A 208 8.82 12.94 0.22
N GLN A 209 8.34 13.22 -1.00
CA GLN A 209 8.35 14.58 -1.57
C GLN A 209 7.57 15.57 -0.71
N VAL A 210 6.35 15.22 -0.28
CA VAL A 210 5.54 16.10 0.59
C VAL A 210 6.28 16.39 1.90
N ARG A 211 6.91 15.38 2.51
CA ARG A 211 7.68 15.55 3.74
C ARG A 211 8.82 16.54 3.57
N VAL A 212 9.59 16.44 2.48
CA VAL A 212 10.70 17.36 2.18
C VAL A 212 10.18 18.79 2.05
N GLU A 213 9.07 19.01 1.34
CA GLU A 213 8.47 20.33 1.18
C GLU A 213 7.93 20.92 2.49
N LEU A 214 7.34 20.09 3.36
CA LEU A 214 6.89 20.51 4.69
C LEU A 214 8.06 20.91 5.59
N ILE A 215 9.17 20.16 5.56
CA ILE A 215 10.40 20.50 6.29
C ILE A 215 10.95 21.83 5.78
N HIS A 216 11.06 21.99 4.46
CA HIS A 216 11.55 23.23 3.85
C HIS A 216 10.65 24.43 4.19
N SER A 217 9.34 24.27 4.13
CA SER A 217 8.37 25.31 4.48
C SER A 217 8.50 25.77 5.93
N LYS A 218 8.80 24.84 6.86
CA LYS A 218 9.07 25.16 8.26
C LYS A 218 10.34 26.02 8.42
N GLU A 219 11.39 25.73 7.67
CA GLU A 219 12.63 26.52 7.68
C GLU A 219 12.39 27.95 7.18
N ILE A 220 11.62 28.10 6.10
CA ILE A 220 11.23 29.41 5.56
C ILE A 220 10.43 30.21 6.60
N ILE A 221 9.44 29.60 7.25
CA ILE A 221 8.62 30.30 8.28
C ILE A 221 9.49 30.76 9.46
N ARG A 222 10.54 30.02 9.81
CA ARG A 222 11.51 30.44 10.83
C ARG A 222 12.36 31.62 10.39
N GLY A 223 12.69 31.72 9.11
CA GLY A 223 13.57 32.76 8.54
C GLY A 223 12.87 34.06 8.12
N LEU A 224 11.54 34.07 7.99
CA LEU A 224 10.79 35.24 7.52
C LEU A 224 10.39 36.18 8.67
N ASN A 225 10.76 37.44 8.57
CA ASN A 225 10.20 38.55 9.36
C ASN A 225 9.42 39.52 8.44
N LYS A 226 8.17 39.86 8.84
CA LYS A 226 7.32 40.90 8.22
C LYS A 226 7.06 40.74 6.70
N LYS A 227 6.54 39.59 6.26
CA LYS A 227 5.98 39.40 4.90
C LYS A 227 4.53 38.92 4.94
N LYS A 228 3.82 39.09 3.83
CA LYS A 228 2.47 38.52 3.62
C LYS A 228 2.55 37.00 3.70
N ILE A 229 1.65 36.36 4.46
CA ILE A 229 1.73 34.93 4.79
C ILE A 229 1.30 34.05 3.61
N ILE A 230 0.14 34.38 3.01
CA ILE A 230 -0.54 33.56 2.02
C ILE A 230 -1.00 34.43 0.85
N SER A 231 -0.99 33.89 -0.37
CA SER A 231 -1.57 34.51 -1.57
C SER A 231 -2.98 33.98 -1.86
N GLN A 232 -3.71 34.63 -2.77
CA GLN A 232 -4.97 34.10 -3.30
C GLN A 232 -4.80 32.73 -3.96
N ALA A 233 -3.71 32.55 -4.70
CA ALA A 233 -3.39 31.28 -5.35
C ALA A 233 -3.23 30.16 -4.31
N ASP A 234 -2.59 30.45 -3.15
CA ASP A 234 -2.42 29.47 -2.08
C ASP A 234 -3.77 29.03 -1.47
N LEU A 235 -4.75 29.94 -1.35
CA LEU A 235 -6.09 29.60 -0.83
C LEU A 235 -6.91 28.76 -1.81
N MET A 236 -6.91 29.12 -3.09
CA MET A 236 -7.59 28.34 -4.14
C MET A 236 -7.02 26.93 -4.25
N ASN A 237 -5.71 26.81 -4.05
CA ASN A 237 -5.02 25.54 -4.00
C ASN A 237 -5.46 24.72 -2.77
N LEU A 238 -5.47 25.30 -1.57
CA LEU A 238 -5.97 24.61 -0.36
C LEU A 238 -7.40 24.09 -0.50
N GLU A 239 -8.30 24.85 -1.14
CA GLU A 239 -9.66 24.40 -1.46
C GLU A 239 -9.69 23.17 -2.37
N SER A 240 -8.83 23.13 -3.37
CA SER A 240 -8.77 22.00 -4.31
C SER A 240 -8.34 20.71 -3.61
N VAL A 241 -7.43 20.80 -2.63
CA VAL A 241 -7.00 19.63 -1.84
C VAL A 241 -8.03 19.18 -0.82
N GLU A 242 -8.76 20.10 -0.20
CA GLU A 242 -9.86 19.78 0.70
C GLU A 242 -10.92 18.94 -0.02
N VAL A 243 -11.37 19.38 -1.20
CA VAL A 243 -12.32 18.65 -2.05
C VAL A 243 -11.79 17.26 -2.42
N LEU A 244 -10.51 17.15 -2.81
CA LEU A 244 -9.91 15.85 -3.13
C LEU A 244 -9.79 14.94 -1.91
N ALA A 245 -9.44 15.48 -0.74
CA ALA A 245 -9.36 14.71 0.50
C ALA A 245 -10.73 14.17 0.90
N GLU A 246 -11.80 14.97 0.75
CA GLU A 246 -13.18 14.53 0.96
C GLU A 246 -13.58 13.42 -0.01
N ILE A 247 -13.31 13.59 -1.31
CA ILE A 247 -13.61 12.58 -2.34
C ILE A 247 -12.90 11.26 -2.03
N VAL A 248 -11.60 11.30 -1.74
CA VAL A 248 -10.82 10.09 -1.45
C VAL A 248 -11.26 9.44 -0.14
N SER A 249 -11.47 10.23 0.91
CA SER A 249 -11.98 9.75 2.20
C SER A 249 -13.34 9.05 2.04
N ALA A 250 -14.28 9.67 1.33
CA ALA A 250 -15.59 9.10 1.04
C ALA A 250 -15.49 7.80 0.24
N SER A 251 -14.63 7.77 -0.78
CA SER A 251 -14.40 6.58 -1.62
C SER A 251 -13.81 5.41 -0.82
N TRP A 252 -12.89 5.70 0.11
CA TRP A 252 -12.33 4.70 1.01
C TRP A 252 -13.38 4.16 2.00
N ALA A 253 -14.21 5.04 2.57
CA ALA A 253 -15.28 4.67 3.49
C ALA A 253 -16.41 3.87 2.82
N GLU A 254 -16.73 4.16 1.56
CA GLU A 254 -17.73 3.44 0.78
C GLU A 254 -17.26 2.02 0.43
N LYS A 255 -15.98 1.84 0.11
CA LYS A 255 -15.35 0.52 -0.08
C LYS A 255 -15.39 -0.33 1.19
N ASP A 256 -15.14 0.25 2.35
CA ASP A 256 -15.24 -0.44 3.64
C ASP A 256 -16.67 -0.94 3.90
N LYS A 257 -17.68 -0.14 3.55
CA LYS A 257 -19.09 -0.53 3.61
C LYS A 257 -19.46 -1.59 2.57
N SER A 258 -18.89 -1.56 1.37
CA SER A 258 -19.14 -2.55 0.32
C SER A 258 -18.63 -3.96 0.67
N LYS A 259 -17.66 -4.08 1.60
CA LYS A 259 -17.21 -5.37 2.16
C LYS A 259 -18.22 -6.02 3.10
N ILE A 260 -19.17 -5.25 3.66
CA ILE A 260 -20.22 -5.77 4.55
C ILE A 260 -21.32 -6.48 3.73
N ILE A 261 -21.36 -6.29 2.41
CA ILE A 261 -22.34 -6.89 1.50
C ILE A 261 -21.66 -7.97 0.64
N ILE A 262 -21.00 -8.94 1.27
CA ILE A 262 -20.78 -10.27 0.69
C ILE A 262 -21.09 -11.28 1.80
N ASN A 263 -22.38 -11.58 1.97
CA ASN A 263 -22.89 -12.76 2.66
C ASN A 263 -23.51 -13.68 1.62
#